data_AF-A0A382TZU2-F1
#
_entry.id   AF-A0A382TZU2-F1
#
_cell.length_a   1.000
_cell.length_b   1.000
_cell.length_c   1.000
_cell.angle_alpha   90.00
_cell.angle_beta   90.00
_cell.angle_gamma   90.00
#
_symmetry.space_group_name_H-M   'P 1'
#
loop_
_entity.id
_entity.type
_entity.pdbx_description
1 polymer ?
#
loop_
_entity_poly.entity_id
_entity_poly.type
_entity_poly.pdbx_seq_one_letter_code
_entity_poly.pdbx_strand_id
1 'polypeptide(L)'
;MTNNKYKDVDPQETLEWIESIKSIIDTSGSERTHFILGKLIEFARRNGMRMPYSATTDYLNTIPISQQAPYPGDRDIERRIKSLIRWNAMAMVVRANRDNHG
;
A
#
# COMPACT_ATOMS: atom_id res chain seq x y z
N MET A 1 -7.80 -10.13 14.58
CA MET A 1 -6.38 -9.86 14.89
C MET A 1 -5.77 -11.12 15.48
N THR A 2 -5.31 -12.04 14.64
CA THR A 2 -4.59 -13.22 15.13
C THR A 2 -3.16 -12.82 15.45
N ASN A 3 -2.93 -12.43 16.70
CA ASN A 3 -1.60 -12.21 17.27
C ASN A 3 -0.90 -13.56 17.45
N ASN A 4 -0.54 -14.21 16.34
CA ASN A 4 0.34 -15.36 16.38
C ASN A 4 1.77 -14.80 16.49
N LYS A 5 2.25 -14.59 17.73
CA LYS A 5 3.68 -14.39 17.97
C LYS A 5 4.39 -15.69 17.64
N TYR A 6 4.61 -15.95 16.35
CA TYR A 6 5.60 -16.92 15.93
C TYR A 6 6.93 -16.42 16.49
N LYS A 7 7.45 -17.14 17.51
CA LYS A 7 8.75 -16.83 18.06
C LYS A 7 9.75 -17.38 17.07
N ASP A 8 10.44 -16.47 16.38
CA ASP A 8 11.48 -16.84 15.43
C ASP A 8 12.50 -17.76 16.13
N VAL A 9 12.64 -18.96 15.60
CA VAL A 9 13.48 -20.02 16.17
C VAL A 9 14.95 -19.82 15.81
N ASP A 10 15.22 -19.15 14.69
CA ASP A 10 16.56 -18.81 14.23
C ASP A 10 16.54 -17.42 13.56
N PRO A 11 16.69 -16.35 14.36
CA PRO A 11 16.74 -14.99 13.84
C PRO A 11 17.91 -14.74 12.88
N GLN A 12 18.99 -15.51 12.99
CA GLN A 12 20.17 -15.35 12.14
C GLN A 12 19.86 -15.87 10.73
N GLU A 13 19.27 -17.05 10.62
CA GLU A 13 18.78 -17.58 9.33
C GLU A 13 17.78 -16.59 8.69
N THR A 14 16.81 -16.08 9.46
CA THR A 14 15.83 -15.11 8.96
C THR A 14 16.52 -13.85 8.41
N LEU A 15 17.55 -13.34 9.09
CA LEU A 15 18.33 -12.19 8.61
C LEU A 15 19.07 -12.51 7.31
N GLU A 16 19.69 -13.68 7.20
CA GLU A 16 20.41 -14.10 5.99
C GLU A 16 19.49 -14.19 4.77
N TRP A 17 18.26 -14.67 4.95
CA TRP A 17 17.25 -14.69 3.89
C TRP A 17 16.80 -13.26 3.49
N ILE A 18 16.61 -12.37 4.47
CA ILE A 18 16.27 -10.96 4.21
C ILE A 18 17.41 -10.28 3.44
N GLU A 19 18.65 -10.47 3.87
CA GLU A 19 19.84 -9.91 3.20
C GLU A 19 20.00 -10.47 1.79
N SER A 20 19.73 -11.76 1.58
CA SER A 20 19.74 -12.38 0.26
C SER A 20 18.72 -11.75 -0.68
N ILE A 21 17.49 -11.52 -0.21
CA ILE A 21 16.45 -10.83 -1.00
C ILE A 21 16.87 -9.38 -1.29
N LYS A 22 17.40 -8.67 -0.28
CA LYS A 22 17.89 -7.31 -0.44
C LYS A 22 18.99 -7.22 -1.51
N SER A 23 19.95 -8.14 -1.49
CA SER A 23 21.01 -8.24 -2.50
C SER A 23 20.46 -8.40 -3.92
N ILE A 24 19.41 -9.21 -4.09
CA ILE A 24 18.74 -9.39 -5.40
C ILE A 24 18.02 -8.10 -5.83
N ILE A 25 17.35 -7.41 -4.90
CA ILE A 25 16.71 -6.11 -5.19
C ILE A 25 17.76 -5.11 -5.69
N ASP A 26 18.89 -5.01 -4.99
CA ASP A 26 19.95 -4.05 -5.31
C ASP A 26 20.69 -4.40 -6.61
N THR A 27 20.90 -5.70 -6.88
CA THR A 27 21.69 -6.16 -8.04
C THR A 27 20.86 -6.37 -9.31
N SER A 28 19.63 -6.88 -9.18
CA SER A 28 18.79 -7.32 -10.32
C SER A 28 17.43 -6.63 -10.39
N GLY A 29 17.10 -5.76 -9.44
CA GLY A 29 15.90 -4.95 -9.46
C GLY A 29 14.62 -5.65 -8.99
N SER A 30 13.53 -4.88 -8.99
CA SER A 30 12.23 -5.28 -8.44
C SER A 30 11.56 -6.41 -9.24
N GLU A 31 11.60 -6.37 -10.57
CA GLU A 31 10.95 -7.36 -11.44
C GLU A 31 11.53 -8.76 -11.20
N ARG A 32 12.87 -8.88 -11.17
CA ARG A 32 13.54 -10.15 -10.89
C ARG A 32 13.23 -10.66 -9.50
N THR A 33 13.19 -9.78 -8.50
CA THR A 33 12.85 -10.13 -7.12
C THR A 33 11.43 -10.69 -7.03
N HIS A 34 10.45 -10.04 -7.67
CA HIS A 34 9.06 -10.52 -7.72
C HIS A 34 8.97 -11.92 -8.36
N PHE A 35 9.69 -12.15 -9.45
CA PHE A 35 9.74 -13.46 -10.09
C PHE A 35 10.26 -14.56 -9.14
N ILE A 36 11.36 -14.31 -8.43
CA ILE A 36 11.95 -15.28 -7.50
C ILE A 36 11.00 -15.56 -6.32
N LEU A 37 10.45 -14.52 -5.69
CA LEU A 37 9.49 -14.68 -4.60
C LEU A 37 8.25 -15.47 -5.05
N GLY A 38 7.75 -15.19 -6.25
CA GLY A 38 6.66 -15.95 -6.85
C GLY A 38 7.00 -17.45 -6.99
N LYS A 39 8.22 -17.77 -7.43
CA LYS A 39 8.70 -19.16 -7.54
C LYS A 39 8.87 -19.84 -6.18
N LEU A 40 9.37 -19.14 -5.17
CA LEU A 40 9.49 -19.68 -3.80
C LEU A 40 8.11 -19.97 -3.19
N ILE A 41 7.15 -19.06 -3.36
CA ILE A 41 5.77 -19.26 -2.91
C ILE A 41 5.13 -20.45 -3.64
N GLU A 42 5.32 -20.55 -4.95
CA GLU A 42 4.83 -21.67 -5.76
C GLU A 42 5.43 -23.01 -5.28
N PHE A 43 6.75 -23.04 -5.06
CA PHE A 43 7.44 -24.21 -4.52
C PHE A 43 6.93 -24.61 -3.14
N ALA A 44 6.77 -23.65 -2.22
CA ALA A 44 6.26 -23.90 -0.89
C ALA A 44 4.82 -24.49 -0.94
N ARG A 45 3.94 -23.91 -1.77
CA ARG A 45 2.57 -24.42 -1.97
C ARG A 45 2.56 -25.85 -2.49
N ARG A 46 3.39 -26.18 -3.48
CA ARG A 46 3.51 -27.54 -4.03
C ARG A 46 3.99 -28.56 -2.99
N ASN A 47 4.78 -28.11 -2.02
CA ASN A 47 5.28 -28.93 -0.91
C ASN A 47 4.36 -28.89 0.33
N GLY A 48 3.09 -28.49 0.18
CA GLY A 48 2.08 -28.59 1.24
C GLY A 48 2.07 -27.42 2.24
N MET A 49 2.90 -26.39 2.05
CA MET A 49 2.86 -25.20 2.90
C MET A 49 1.62 -24.35 2.55
N ARG A 50 0.68 -24.28 3.49
CA ARG A 50 -0.55 -23.51 3.33
C ARG A 50 -0.29 -22.04 3.66
N MET A 51 0.13 -21.27 2.66
CA MET A 51 0.27 -19.81 2.80
C MET A 51 -1.11 -19.15 2.82
N PRO A 52 -1.46 -18.32 3.83
CA PRO A 52 -2.65 -17.50 3.76
C PRO A 52 -2.52 -16.55 2.57
N TYR A 53 -3.42 -16.69 1.60
CA TYR A 53 -3.50 -15.75 0.49
C TYR A 53 -3.98 -14.41 1.05
N SER A 54 -3.08 -13.43 1.14
CA SER A 54 -3.48 -12.04 1.34
C SER A 54 -3.90 -11.49 -0.02
N ALA A 55 -5.20 -11.46 -0.27
CA ALA A 55 -5.79 -10.86 -1.47
C ALA A 55 -5.64 -9.32 -1.49
N THR A 56 -5.14 -8.75 -0.39
CA THR A 56 -5.05 -7.31 -0.18
C THR A 56 -3.60 -6.87 -0.31
N THR A 57 -3.39 -5.83 -1.11
CA THR A 57 -2.19 -5.00 -1.07
C THR A 57 -1.99 -4.47 0.36
N ASP A 58 -0.73 -4.26 0.74
CA ASP A 58 -0.42 -3.61 2.01
C ASP A 58 -1.16 -2.28 2.15
N TYR A 59 -1.42 -1.87 3.39
CA TYR A 59 -2.04 -0.59 3.71
C TYR A 59 -1.03 0.57 3.53
N LEU A 60 -0.53 0.70 2.30
CA LEU A 60 0.45 1.67 1.83
C LEU A 60 0.04 2.13 0.42
N ASN A 61 0.46 3.34 0.04
CA ASN A 61 0.24 3.81 -1.32
C ASN A 61 1.03 2.95 -2.31
N THR A 62 0.36 2.47 -3.37
CA THR A 62 0.98 1.64 -4.41
C THR A 62 2.12 2.36 -5.16
N ILE A 63 2.10 3.70 -5.21
CA ILE A 63 3.13 4.52 -5.87
C ILE A 63 4.07 5.14 -4.81
N PRO A 64 5.34 4.73 -4.76
CA PRO A 64 6.32 5.30 -3.83
C PRO A 64 6.70 6.73 -4.24
N ILE A 65 7.16 7.53 -3.28
CA ILE A 65 7.51 8.95 -3.48
C ILE A 65 8.50 9.15 -4.63
N SER A 66 9.49 8.26 -4.77
CA SER A 66 10.50 8.31 -5.84
C SER A 66 9.94 8.12 -7.24
N GLN A 67 8.77 7.50 -7.38
CA GLN A 67 8.07 7.30 -8.65
C GLN A 67 6.89 8.28 -8.84
N GLN A 68 6.65 9.18 -7.89
CA GLN A 68 5.61 10.19 -8.04
C GLN A 68 6.08 11.25 -9.04
N ALA A 69 5.30 11.43 -10.10
CA ALA A 69 5.52 12.51 -11.04
C ALA A 69 5.34 13.88 -10.33
N PRO A 70 6.09 14.92 -10.73
CA PRO A 70 5.84 16.28 -10.27
C PRO A 70 4.40 16.69 -10.54
N TYR A 71 3.79 17.38 -9.56
CA TYR A 71 2.42 17.84 -9.71
C TYR A 71 2.34 18.94 -10.78
N PRO A 72 1.45 18.83 -11.79
CA PRO A 72 1.46 19.74 -12.94
C PRO A 72 0.78 21.10 -12.69
N GLY A 73 -0.01 21.23 -11.61
CA GLY A 73 -0.85 22.40 -11.34
C GLY A 73 -0.36 23.32 -10.23
N ASP A 74 -1.08 24.44 -10.04
CA ASP A 74 -0.87 25.37 -8.93
C ASP A 74 -1.75 24.95 -7.73
N ARG A 75 -1.08 24.43 -6.70
CA ARG A 75 -1.77 23.89 -5.52
C ARG A 75 -2.44 24.96 -4.66
N ASP A 76 -1.99 26.21 -4.72
CA ASP A 76 -2.57 27.29 -3.92
C ASP A 76 -3.87 27.79 -4.54
N ILE A 77 -3.89 27.96 -5.86
CA ILE A 77 -5.11 28.29 -6.62
C ILE A 77 -6.14 27.16 -6.46
N GLU A 78 -5.74 25.91 -6.66
CA GLU A 78 -6.62 24.75 -6.53
C GLU A 78 -7.17 24.60 -5.11
N ARG A 79 -6.35 24.85 -4.08
CA ARG A 79 -6.82 24.82 -2.68
C ARG A 79 -7.91 25.86 -2.45
N ARG A 80 -7.75 27.08 -2.97
CA ARG A 80 -8.76 28.14 -2.85
C ARG A 80 -10.06 27.73 -3.54
N ILE A 81 -9.99 27.23 -4.77
CA ILE A 81 -11.16 26.77 -5.53
C ILE A 81 -11.87 25.62 -4.79
N LYS A 82 -11.11 24.62 -4.32
CA LYS A 82 -11.63 23.47 -3.56
C LYS A 82 -12.37 23.91 -2.29
N SER A 83 -11.84 24.90 -1.57
CA SER A 83 -12.49 25.45 -0.37
C SER A 83 -13.82 26.14 -0.68
N LEU A 84 -13.87 26.95 -1.74
CA LEU A 84 -15.12 27.61 -2.17
C LEU A 84 -16.18 26.59 -2.58
N ILE A 85 -15.80 25.57 -3.35
CA ILE A 85 -16.71 24.49 -3.77
C ILE A 85 -17.27 23.74 -2.56
N ARG A 86 -16.40 23.36 -1.61
CA ARG A 86 -16.83 22.67 -0.37
C ARG A 86 -17.79 23.51 0.45
N TRP A 87 -17.51 24.80 0.61
CA TRP A 87 -18.39 25.70 1.34
C TRP A 87 -19.76 25.84 0.64
N ASN A 88 -19.77 26.05 -0.67
CA ASN A 88 -21.01 26.12 -1.45
C ASN A 88 -21.84 24.83 -1.33
N ALA A 89 -21.19 23.67 -1.39
CA ALA A 89 -21.85 22.38 -1.21
C ALA A 89 -22.51 22.27 0.17
N MET A 90 -21.79 22.61 1.25
CA MET A 90 -22.34 22.61 2.60
C MET A 90 -23.50 23.60 2.74
N ALA A 91 -23.36 24.81 2.19
CA ALA A 91 -24.40 25.84 2.24
C ALA A 91 -25.69 25.38 1.55
N MET A 92 -25.59 24.70 0.40
CA MET A 92 -26.74 24.12 -0.30
C MET A 92 -27.45 23.05 0.55
N VAL A 93 -26.70 22.15 1.17
CA VAL A 93 -27.26 21.09 2.04
C VAL A 93 -27.94 21.70 3.26
N VAL A 94 -27.30 22.67 3.92
CA VAL A 94 -27.89 23.36 5.08
C VAL A 94 -29.17 24.10 4.69
N ARG A 95 -29.19 24.78 3.53
CA ARG A 95 -30.40 25.44 3.02
C ARG A 95 -31.53 24.44 2.78
N ALA A 96 -31.26 23.34 2.09
CA ALA A 96 -32.26 22.31 1.82
C ALA A 96 -32.82 21.68 3.11
N ASN A 97 -31.97 21.44 4.12
CA ASN A 97 -32.41 20.93 5.43
C ASN A 97 -33.26 21.94 6.21
N ARG A 98 -33.06 23.25 5.99
CA ARG A 98 -33.93 24.28 6.58
C ARG A 98 -35.30 24.31 5.91
N ASP A 99 -35.36 24.08 4.60
CA ASP A 99 -36.62 24.15 3.84
C ASP A 99 -37.44 22.86 3.97
N ASN A 100 -36.79 21.71 4.20
CA ASN A 100 -37.43 20.43 4.45
C ASN A 100 -36.99 19.89 5.81
N HIS A 101 -37.75 20.22 6.86
CA HIS A 101 -37.64 19.51 8.13
C HIS A 101 -38.21 18.11 7.90
N GLY A 102 -37.39 17.08 8.11
CA GLY A 102 -37.83 15.69 7.98
C GLY A 102 -39.03 15.36 8.86
#